data_AF-A0ABD6WFN0-F1
#
_entry.id   AF-A0ABD6WFN0-F1
#
_cell.length_a   1.000
_cell.length_b   1.000
_cell.length_c   1.000
_cell.angle_alpha   90.00
_cell.angle_beta   90.00
_cell.angle_gamma   90.00
#
_symmetry.space_group_name_H-M   'P 1'
#
loop_
_entity.id
_entity.type
_entity.pdbx_description
1 polymer ?
#
loop_
_entity_poly.entity_id
_entity_poly.type
_entity_poly.pdbx_seq_one_letter_code
_entity_poly.pdbx_strand_id
1 'polypeptide(L)'
;MPTSVLGLRHEGLANILRASFDELWRRAEPVGADQQPWSALLRLMQQGNTLEGASHRLGLNPRTGRRRVAAAMEHYGAPTLFALGSAWTAAGGGGGASEG
;
A
#
# COMPACT_ATOMS: atom_id res chain seq x y z
N MET A 1 -18.38 1.98 -15.42
CA MET A 1 -18.85 2.75 -16.59
C MET A 1 -19.10 4.18 -16.12
N PRO A 2 -18.62 5.22 -16.82
CA PRO A 2 -18.93 6.60 -16.43
C PRO A 2 -20.43 6.83 -16.56
N THR A 3 -21.04 7.40 -15.52
CA THR A 3 -22.50 7.57 -15.40
C THR A 3 -22.98 8.89 -16.01
N SER A 4 -22.08 9.84 -16.29
CA SER A 4 -22.37 11.12 -16.97
C SER A 4 -21.08 11.79 -17.46
N VAL A 5 -21.19 12.64 -18.49
CA VAL A 5 -20.10 13.47 -19.03
C VAL A 5 -20.61 14.90 -19.18
N LEU A 6 -19.85 15.88 -18.66
CA LEU A 6 -20.16 17.31 -18.78
C LEU A 6 -18.98 18.04 -19.43
N GLY A 7 -19.23 18.75 -20.53
CA GLY A 7 -18.25 19.61 -21.19
C GLY A 7 -18.25 21.02 -20.60
N LEU A 8 -17.10 21.47 -20.09
CA LEU A 8 -16.92 22.81 -19.53
C LEU A 8 -16.08 23.66 -20.50
N ARG A 9 -16.56 24.86 -20.86
CA ARG A 9 -15.86 25.80 -21.76
C ARG A 9 -15.29 27.03 -21.04
N HIS A 10 -15.47 27.13 -19.73
CA HIS A 10 -14.97 28.26 -18.95
C HIS A 10 -13.54 28.02 -18.48
N GLU A 11 -12.62 28.87 -18.92
CA GLU A 11 -11.18 28.71 -18.70
C GLU A 11 -10.81 28.68 -17.20
N GLY A 12 -11.40 29.57 -16.39
CA GLY A 12 -11.15 29.59 -14.94
C GLY A 12 -11.53 28.29 -14.22
N LEU A 13 -12.67 27.68 -14.56
CA LEU A 13 -13.08 26.41 -13.97
C LEU A 13 -12.20 25.25 -14.44
N ALA A 14 -11.81 25.25 -15.73
CA ALA A 14 -10.87 24.27 -16.25
C ALA A 14 -9.50 24.36 -15.54
N ASN A 15 -9.04 25.57 -15.22
CA ASN A 15 -7.79 25.79 -14.50
C ASN A 15 -7.86 25.29 -13.05
N ILE A 16 -8.98 25.53 -12.34
CA ILE A 16 -9.18 25.03 -10.97
C ILE A 16 -9.22 23.49 -10.94
N LEU A 17 -9.96 22.87 -11.87
CA LEU A 17 -10.05 21.41 -11.96
C LEU A 17 -8.69 20.81 -12.30
N ARG A 18 -7.93 21.43 -13.21
CA ARG A 18 -6.57 21.00 -13.55
C ARG A 18 -5.63 21.10 -12.35
N ALA A 19 -5.61 22.22 -11.64
CA ALA A 19 -4.80 22.38 -10.43
C ALA A 19 -5.16 21.34 -9.35
N SER A 20 -6.45 21.04 -9.19
CA SER A 20 -6.94 20.02 -8.26
C SER A 20 -6.50 18.62 -8.67
N PHE A 21 -6.57 18.30 -9.97
CA PHE A 21 -6.06 17.05 -10.51
C PHE A 21 -4.55 16.93 -10.33
N ASP A 22 -3.78 17.98 -10.60
CA ASP A 22 -2.33 17.98 -10.45
C ASP A 22 -1.92 17.75 -8.99
N GLU A 23 -2.65 18.33 -8.05
CA GLU A 23 -2.46 18.08 -6.62
C GLU A 23 -2.78 16.63 -6.24
N LEU A 24 -3.92 16.11 -6.71
CA LEU A 24 -4.30 14.71 -6.49
C LEU A 24 -3.28 13.75 -7.09
N TRP A 25 -2.79 14.05 -8.29
CA TRP A 25 -1.80 13.26 -9.01
C TRP A 25 -0.45 13.28 -8.32
N ARG A 26 -0.01 14.43 -7.81
CA ARG A 26 1.26 14.57 -7.08
C ARG A 26 1.27 13.79 -5.77
N ARG A 27 0.11 13.66 -5.13
CA ARG A 27 -0.09 12.89 -3.89
C ARG A 27 -0.40 11.42 -4.14
N ALA A 28 -0.68 11.04 -5.38
CA ALA A 28 -1.01 9.67 -5.70
C ALA A 28 0.24 8.80 -5.56
N GLU A 29 0.10 7.67 -4.87
CA GLU A 29 1.14 6.65 -4.84
C GLU A 29 1.04 5.81 -6.13
N PRO A 30 2.15 5.58 -6.86
CA PRO A 30 2.11 4.75 -8.05
C PRO A 30 1.60 3.34 -7.72
N VAL A 31 0.77 2.79 -8.61
CA VAL A 31 0.28 1.42 -8.46
C VAL A 31 1.46 0.46 -8.55
N GLY A 32 1.85 -0.13 -7.41
CA GLY A 32 3.02 -0.99 -7.30
C GLY A 32 4.30 -0.30 -6.81
N ALA A 33 4.24 0.95 -6.36
CA ALA A 33 5.39 1.63 -5.73
C ALA A 33 5.75 1.10 -4.34
N ASP A 34 4.95 0.19 -3.77
CA ASP A 34 5.42 -0.71 -2.72
C ASP A 34 6.63 -1.48 -3.26
N GLN A 35 7.84 -0.98 -2.98
CA GLN A 35 9.11 -1.62 -3.33
C GLN A 35 9.15 -3.09 -2.89
N GLN A 36 8.34 -3.43 -1.88
CA GLN A 36 8.10 -4.79 -1.46
C GLN A 36 6.59 -5.05 -1.25
N PRO A 37 5.96 -5.96 -2.02
CA PRO A 37 4.49 -6.14 -2.03
C PRO A 37 3.90 -6.69 -0.71
N TRP A 38 4.76 -7.01 0.26
CA TRP A 38 4.41 -7.48 1.60
C TRP A 38 4.49 -6.40 2.68
N SER A 39 5.03 -5.20 2.39
CA SER A 39 5.23 -4.10 3.35
C SER A 39 3.95 -3.75 4.12
N ALA A 40 2.87 -3.42 3.42
CA ALA A 40 1.58 -3.04 4.00
C ALA A 40 0.95 -4.20 4.80
N LEU A 41 1.14 -5.44 4.33
CA LEU A 41 0.63 -6.64 4.99
C LEU A 41 1.36 -6.89 6.32
N LEU A 42 2.69 -6.84 6.33
CA LEU A 42 3.50 -7.01 7.54
C LEU A 42 3.26 -5.89 8.55
N ARG A 43 3.00 -4.66 8.08
CA ARG A 43 2.65 -3.52 8.95
C ARG A 43 1.36 -3.76 9.72
N LEU A 44 0.30 -4.22 9.03
CA LEU A 44 -0.95 -4.58 9.68
C LEU A 44 -0.76 -5.76 10.66
N MET A 45 0.06 -6.74 10.29
CA MET A 45 0.36 -7.87 11.17
C MET A 45 1.13 -7.45 12.42
N GLN A 46 2.06 -6.50 12.35
CA GLN A 46 2.72 -5.90 13.51
C GLN A 46 1.74 -5.18 14.44
N GLN A 47 0.68 -4.58 13.90
CA GLN A 47 -0.40 -3.96 14.66
C GLN A 47 -1.35 -4.99 15.32
N GLY A 48 -1.01 -6.29 15.29
CA GLY A 48 -1.79 -7.36 15.89
C GLY A 48 -2.90 -7.92 14.99
N ASN A 49 -2.96 -7.53 13.71
CA ASN A 49 -3.93 -8.15 12.78
C ASN A 49 -3.45 -9.54 12.38
N THR A 50 -4.38 -10.50 12.29
CA THR A 50 -4.08 -11.80 11.69
C THR A 50 -3.76 -11.63 10.20
N LEU A 51 -3.08 -12.60 9.59
CA LEU A 51 -2.81 -12.60 8.15
C LEU A 51 -4.10 -12.46 7.33
N GLU A 52 -5.16 -13.15 7.73
CA GLU A 52 -6.46 -13.11 7.07
C GLU A 52 -7.11 -11.73 7.22
N GLY A 53 -7.17 -11.18 8.44
CA GLY A 53 -7.72 -9.85 8.68
C GLY A 53 -6.94 -8.75 7.95
N ALA A 54 -5.61 -8.82 7.96
CA ALA A 54 -4.76 -7.89 7.22
C ALA A 54 -4.97 -8.01 5.70
N SER A 55 -5.12 -9.23 5.16
CA SER A 55 -5.42 -9.44 3.74
C SER A 55 -6.75 -8.82 3.34
N HIS A 56 -7.80 -9.03 4.13
CA HIS A 56 -9.12 -8.45 3.89
C HIS A 56 -9.09 -6.91 3.91
N ARG A 57 -8.38 -6.30 4.87
CA ARG A 57 -8.21 -4.84 4.95
C ARG A 57 -7.49 -4.24 3.75
N LEU A 58 -6.61 -5.01 3.10
CA LEU A 58 -5.90 -4.62 1.88
C LEU A 58 -6.65 -4.98 0.60
N GLY A 59 -7.88 -5.51 0.68
CA GLY A 59 -8.64 -5.98 -0.48
C GLY A 59 -8.02 -7.20 -1.16
N LEU A 60 -7.17 -7.95 -0.46
CA LEU A 60 -6.48 -9.13 -0.97
C LEU A 60 -7.25 -10.40 -0.62
N ASN A 61 -7.28 -11.34 -1.57
CA ASN A 61 -7.65 -12.72 -1.25
C ASN A 61 -6.63 -13.30 -0.22
N PRO A 62 -7.07 -14.06 0.80
CA PRO A 62 -6.17 -14.70 1.78
C PRO A 62 -5.03 -15.52 1.16
N ARG A 63 -5.25 -16.15 0.00
CA ARG A 63 -4.22 -16.87 -0.76
C ARG A 63 -3.11 -15.94 -1.26
N THR A 64 -3.47 -14.72 -1.71
CA THR A 64 -2.52 -13.69 -2.12
C THR A 64 -1.75 -13.16 -0.91
N GLY A 65 -2.40 -13.00 0.24
CA GLY A 65 -1.74 -12.66 1.50
C GLY A 65 -0.68 -13.68 1.90
N ARG A 66 -1.03 -14.98 1.91
CA ARG A 66 -0.06 -16.07 2.18
C ARG A 66 1.12 -16.06 1.20
N ARG A 67 0.88 -15.84 -0.09
CA ARG A 67 1.95 -15.72 -1.09
C ARG A 67 2.89 -14.54 -0.81
N ARG A 68 2.36 -13.40 -0.38
CA ARG A 68 3.16 -12.21 -0.04
C ARG A 68 4.02 -12.45 1.20
N VAL A 69 3.46 -13.10 2.22
CA VAL A 69 4.24 -13.52 3.40
C VAL A 69 5.34 -14.50 3.03
N ALA A 70 5.05 -15.51 2.20
CA ALA A 70 6.05 -16.47 1.75
C ALA A 70 7.20 -15.78 0.99
N ALA A 71 6.87 -14.85 0.09
CA ALA A 71 7.88 -14.05 -0.62
C ALA A 71 8.71 -13.19 0.34
N ALA A 72 8.11 -12.66 1.40
CA ALA A 72 8.85 -11.94 2.43
C ALA A 72 9.78 -12.86 3.22
N MET A 73 9.31 -14.05 3.61
CA MET A 73 10.13 -15.05 4.30
C MET A 73 11.33 -15.46 3.45
N GLU A 74 11.14 -15.67 2.15
CA GLU A 74 12.22 -15.94 1.20
C GLU A 74 13.20 -14.77 1.10
N HIS A 75 12.69 -13.53 0.96
CA HIS A 75 13.51 -12.33 0.85
C HIS A 75 14.39 -12.07 2.09
N TYR A 76 13.85 -12.28 3.30
CA TYR A 76 14.57 -12.06 4.55
C TYR A 76 15.28 -13.34 5.07
N GLY A 77 15.19 -14.47 4.36
CA GLY A 77 15.73 -15.74 4.83
C GLY A 77 15.11 -16.20 6.16
N ALA A 78 13.86 -15.80 6.43
CA ALA A 78 13.22 -15.99 7.72
C ALA A 78 12.46 -17.34 7.75
N PRO A 79 12.84 -18.30 8.62
CA PRO A 79 12.20 -19.62 8.67
C PRO A 79 10.83 -19.61 9.35
N THR A 80 10.50 -18.53 10.08
CA THR A 80 9.24 -18.38 10.81
C THR A 80 8.69 -16.96 10.68
N LEU A 81 7.39 -16.80 10.92
CA LEU A 81 6.74 -15.47 10.98
C LEU A 81 7.35 -14.56 12.04
N PHE A 82 7.77 -15.13 13.17
CA PHE A 82 8.44 -14.37 14.22
C PHE A 82 9.81 -13.86 13.75
N ALA A 83 10.64 -14.73 13.16
CA ALA A 83 11.93 -14.35 12.59
C ALA A 83 11.77 -13.30 11.48
N LEU A 84 10.71 -13.42 10.66
CA LEU A 84 10.37 -12.45 9.63
C LEU A 84 10.05 -11.08 10.25
N GLY A 85 9.23 -11.07 11.31
CA GLY A 85 8.90 -9.85 12.04
C GLY A 85 10.14 -9.15 12.61
N SER A 86 11.07 -9.91 13.20
CA SER A 86 12.33 -9.38 13.72
C SER A 86 13.22 -8.83 12.59
N ALA A 87 13.41 -9.58 11.50
CA ALA A 87 14.25 -9.17 10.37
C ALA A 87 13.69 -7.92 9.66
N TRP A 88 12.37 -7.85 9.49
CA TRP A 88 11.71 -6.71 8.85
C TRP A 88 11.79 -5.43 9.70
N THR A 89 11.67 -5.54 11.03
CA THR A 89 11.91 -4.40 11.94
C THR A 89 13.36 -3.94 11.90
N ALA A 90 14.31 -4.88 11.91
CA ALA A 90 15.75 -4.55 11.81
C ALA A 90 16.09 -3.85 10.49
N ALA A 91 15.38 -4.16 9.41
CA ALA A 91 15.49 -3.51 8.11
C ALA A 91 14.77 -2.14 8.02
N GLY A 92 14.20 -1.63 9.12
CA GLY A 92 13.48 -0.34 9.14
C GLY A 92 12.04 -0.40 8.61
N GLY A 93 11.52 -1.60 8.32
CA GLY A 93 10.18 -1.80 7.74
C GLY A 93 9.02 -1.29 8.61
N GLY A 94 9.23 -1.19 9.92
CA GLY A 94 8.27 -0.62 10.88
C GLY A 94 8.26 0.90 10.97
N GLY A 95 9.26 1.61 10.42
CA GLY A 95 9.52 3.03 10.69
C GLY A 95 8.89 4.05 9.72
N GLY A 96 8.13 3.62 8.70
CA GLY A 96 7.60 4.51 7.65
C GLY A 96 6.35 5.31 8.00
N ALA A 97 6.16 5.76 9.25
CA ALA A 97 5.02 6.58 9.67
C ALA A 97 5.41 7.69 10.65
N SER A 98 6.51 8.39 10.36
CA SER A 98 6.86 9.65 11.02
C SER A 98 7.86 10.46 10.19
N GLU A 99 7.40 11.05 9.10
CA GLU A 99 8.04 12.23 8.49
C GLU A 99 6.95 13.21 8.04
N GLY A 100 6.91 14.38 8.72
CA GLY A 100 6.47 15.69 8.21
C GLY A 100 5.00 15.89 7.89
#